data_AF-A0A9D7VPL8-F1
#
_entry.id   AF-A0A9D7VPL8-F1
#
_cell.length_a   1.000
_cell.length_b   1.000
_cell.length_c   1.000
_cell.angle_alpha   90.00
_cell.angle_beta   90.00
_cell.angle_gamma   90.00
#
_symmetry.space_group_name_H-M   'P 1'
#
loop_
_entity.id
_entity.type
_entity.pdbx_description
1 polymer ?
#
loop_
_entity_poly.entity_id
_entity_poly.type
_entity_poly.pdbx_seq_one_letter_code
_entity_poly.pdbx_strand_id
1 'polypeptide(L)' 'MEAMRARLAQPGRVAIVGGGYIGLEVAAVARAMGHEVTVVESRDRVMQRVVSPDVSAFSMRFIAKTASISG' A
#
# COMPACT_ATOMS: atom_id res chain seq x y z
N MET A 1 12.49 -15.16 -3.98
CA MET A 1 12.60 -14.22 -2.84
C MET A 1 13.85 -13.36 -2.92
N GLU A 2 15.02 -13.92 -3.24
CA GLU A 2 16.29 -13.18 -3.38
C GLU A 2 16.20 -11.95 -4.31
N ALA A 3 15.70 -12.14 -5.53
CA ALA A 3 15.55 -11.06 -6.51
C ALA A 3 14.62 -9.93 -6.04
N MET A 4 13.57 -10.25 -5.27
CA MET A 4 12.68 -9.24 -4.67
C MET A 4 13.45 -8.43 -3.63
N ARG A 5 14.18 -9.10 -2.73
CA ARG A 5 14.99 -8.44 -1.70
C ARG A 5 16.04 -7.52 -2.32
N ALA A 6 16.76 -7.99 -3.33
CA ALA A 6 17.76 -7.18 -4.03
C ALA A 6 17.15 -5.91 -4.67
N ARG A 7 15.95 -6.03 -5.26
CA ARG A 7 15.23 -4.87 -5.86
C ARG A 7 14.68 -3.89 -4.83
N LEU A 8 14.40 -4.35 -3.62
CA LEU A 8 13.95 -3.53 -2.51
C LEU A 8 15.10 -3.00 -1.64
N ALA A 9 16.35 -3.36 -1.95
CA ALA A 9 17.51 -2.95 -1.14
C ALA A 9 17.84 -1.45 -1.26
N GLN A 10 17.33 -0.77 -2.29
CA GLN A 10 17.53 0.65 -2.50
C GLN A 10 16.20 1.37 -2.71
N PRO A 11 16.05 2.63 -2.24
CA PRO A 11 14.87 3.44 -2.48
C PRO A 11 14.46 3.50 -3.96
N GLY A 12 13.16 3.49 -4.21
CA GLY A 12 12.60 3.46 -5.56
C GLY A 12 11.07 3.49 -5.53
N ARG A 13 10.44 3.24 -6.67
CA ARG A 13 8.97 3.21 -6.79
C ARG A 13 8.42 1.80 -6.64
N VAL A 14 7.44 1.62 -5.77
CA VAL A 14 6.80 0.33 -5.50
C VAL A 14 5.29 0.46 -5.64
N ALA A 15 4.70 -0.38 -6.48
CA ALA A 15 3.26 -0.54 -6.58
C ALA A 15 2.84 -1.79 -5.79
N ILE A 16 1.89 -1.63 -4.87
CA ILE A 16 1.28 -2.72 -4.13
C ILE A 16 -0.15 -2.90 -4.64
N VAL A 17 -0.47 -4.10 -5.11
CA VAL A 17 -1.82 -4.44 -5.61
C VAL A 17 -2.60 -5.13 -4.49
N GLY A 18 -3.66 -4.46 -4.03
CA GLY A 18 -4.51 -4.86 -2.92
C GLY A 18 -4.30 -4.01 -1.67
N GLY A 19 -5.36 -3.36 -1.19
CA GLY A 19 -5.45 -2.52 0.00
C GLY A 19 -6.06 -3.23 1.22
N GLY A 20 -5.82 -4.54 1.36
CA GLY A 20 -6.13 -5.29 2.59
C GLY A 20 -5.04 -5.12 3.66
N TYR A 21 -5.18 -5.83 4.80
CA TYR A 21 -4.20 -5.80 5.90
C TYR A 21 -2.76 -6.04 5.42
N ILE A 22 -2.52 -7.17 4.74
CA ILE A 22 -1.18 -7.56 4.27
C ILE A 22 -0.61 -6.52 3.31
N GLY A 23 -1.42 -6.04 2.36
CA GLY A 23 -0.97 -5.04 1.40
C GLY A 23 -0.55 -3.74 2.07
N LEU A 24 -1.30 -3.29 3.09
CA LEU A 24 -0.97 -2.08 3.83
C LEU A 24 0.24 -2.26 4.76
N GLU A 25 0.43 -3.43 5.38
CA GLU A 25 1.64 -3.73 6.16
C GLU A 25 2.89 -3.71 5.26
N VAL A 26 2.83 -4.35 4.10
CA VAL A 26 3.93 -4.34 3.12
C VAL A 26 4.19 -2.92 2.61
N ALA A 27 3.13 -2.16 2.31
CA ALA A 27 3.26 -0.77 1.89
C ALA A 27 3.91 0.11 2.98
N ALA A 28 3.54 -0.08 4.25
CA ALA A 28 4.14 0.65 5.37
C ALA A 28 5.63 0.32 5.53
N VAL A 29 6.01 -0.96 5.44
CA VAL A 29 7.42 -1.40 5.48
C VAL A 29 8.22 -0.83 4.31
N ALA A 30 7.69 -0.93 3.08
CA ALA A 30 8.37 -0.38 1.91
C ALA A 30 8.55 1.15 2.01
N ARG A 31 7.54 1.87 2.50
CA ARG A 31 7.65 3.32 2.75
C ARG A 31 8.71 3.63 3.82
N ALA A 32 8.75 2.86 4.91
CA ALA A 32 9.77 3.00 5.95
C ALA A 32 11.20 2.74 5.43
N MET A 33 11.34 1.88 4.42
CA MET A 33 12.59 1.64 3.69
C MET A 33 12.94 2.76 2.68
N GLY A 34 12.13 3.82 2.59
CA GLY A 34 12.38 4.98 1.72
C GLY A 34 11.80 4.87 0.32
N HIS A 35 10.97 3.85 0.03
CA HIS A 35 10.31 3.75 -1.27
C HIS A 35 9.16 4.74 -1.41
N GLU A 36 8.96 5.25 -2.63
CA GLU A 36 7.71 5.89 -3.02
C GLU A 36 6.68 4.78 -3.32
N VAL A 37 5.70 4.65 -2.44
CA VAL A 37 4.71 3.58 -2.49
C VAL A 37 3.39 4.09 -3.05
N THR A 38 2.84 3.33 -4.02
CA THR A 38 1.47 3.46 -4.50
C THR A 38 0.70 2.20 -4.15
N VAL A 39 -0.45 2.33 -3.50
CA VAL A 39 -1.37 1.22 -3.27
C VAL A 39 -2.49 1.30 -4.29
N VAL A 40 -2.75 0.17 -4.93
CA VAL A 40 -3.77 0.02 -5.96
C VAL A 40 -4.85 -0.91 -5.41
N GLU A 41 -6.06 -0.40 -5.27
CA GLU A 41 -7.21 -1.14 -4.73
C GLU A 41 -8.40 -1.02 -5.69
N SER A 42 -9.14 -2.12 -5.88
CA SER A 42 -10.28 -2.17 -6.79
C SER A 42 -11.59 -1.75 -6.11
N ARG A 43 -11.64 -1.76 -4.78
CA ARG A 43 -12.76 -1.28 -3.98
C ARG A 43 -12.66 0.22 -3.71
N ASP A 44 -13.79 0.79 -3.31
CA ASP A 44 -13.91 2.22 -3.00
C ASP A 44 -12.96 2.68 -1.88
N ARG A 45 -12.58 1.78 -0.97
CA ARG A 45 -11.68 2.08 0.15
C ARG A 45 -10.85 0.88 0.60
N VAL A 46 -9.66 1.17 1.12
CA VAL A 46 -8.78 0.16 1.71
C VAL A 46 -9.44 -0.47 2.94
N MET A 47 -9.16 -1.75 3.20
CA MET A 47 -9.70 -2.47 4.37
C MET A 47 -11.24 -2.42 4.52
N GLN A 48 -11.98 -2.20 3.42
CA GLN A 48 -13.45 -2.00 3.45
C GLN A 48 -14.23 -3.07 4.23
N ARG A 49 -13.76 -4.32 4.22
CA ARG A 49 -14.43 -5.47 4.85
C ARG A 49 -14.22 -5.57 6.37
N VAL A 50 -13.28 -4.80 6.91
CA VAL A 50 -12.74 -5.05 8.27
C VAL A 50 -12.67 -3.79 9.14
N VAL A 51 -12.74 -2.58 8.56
CA VAL A 51 -12.72 -1.33 9.33
C VAL A 51 -13.77 -0.31 8.85
N SER A 52 -14.08 0.66 9.71
CA SER A 52 -14.95 1.79 9.39
C SER A 52 -14.32 2.71 8.34
N PRO A 53 -15.12 3.57 7.67
CA PRO A 53 -14.60 4.53 6.69
C PRO A 53 -13.51 5.44 7.26
N ASP A 54 -13.68 5.90 8.50
CA ASP A 54 -12.72 6.79 9.17
C ASP A 54 -11.36 6.12 9.38
N VAL A 55 -11.36 4.86 9.81
CA VAL A 55 -10.12 4.08 9.99
C VAL A 55 -9.44 3.83 8.65
N SER A 56 -10.21 3.52 7.61
CA SER A 56 -9.70 3.36 6.25
C SER A 56 -8.99 4.64 5.75
N ALA A 57 -9.63 5.80 5.94
CA ALA A 57 -9.06 7.09 5.58
C ALA A 57 -7.80 7.42 6.39
N PHE A 58 -7.81 7.14 7.69
CA PHE A 58 -6.66 7.32 8.56
C PHE A 58 -5.44 6.52 8.07
N SER A 59 -5.62 5.25 7.69
CA SER A 59 -4.53 4.41 7.21
C SER A 59 -3.88 4.94 5.94
N MET A 60 -4.64 5.53 5.02
CA MET A 60 -4.08 6.09 3.78
C MET A 60 -3.21 7.33 4.03
N ARG A 61 -3.49 8.10 5.08
CA ARG A 61 -2.75 9.34 5.38
C ARG A 61 -1.26 9.11 5.65
N PHE A 62 -0.88 7.90 6.04
CA PHE A 62 0.48 7.57 6.48
C PHE A 62 1.15 6.44 5.68
N ILE A 63 0.52 5.86 4.65
CA ILE A 63 1.08 4.66 4.02
C ILE A 63 1.41 4.86 2.54
N ALA A 64 0.57 5.52 1.74
CA ALA A 64 0.79 5.61 0.29
C ALA A 64 -0.10 6.66 -0.37
N LYS A 65 0.24 7.03 -1.62
CA LYS A 65 -0.77 7.55 -2.55
C LYS A 65 -1.64 6.38 -3.01
N THR A 66 -2.96 6.57 -3.05
CA THR A 66 -3.90 5.54 -3.51
C THR A 66 -4.32 5.83 -4.94
N ALA A 67 -4.25 4.82 -5.80
CA ALA A 67 -4.83 4.86 -7.13
C ALA A 67 -5.99 3.86 -7.19
N SER A 68 -7.18 4.33 -7.54
CA SER A 68 -8.30 3.45 -7.85
C SER A 68 -8.17 2.93 -9.28
N ILE A 69 -8.48 1.65 -9.51
CA ILE A 69 -8.60 1.08 -10.87
C ILE A 69 -10.05 1.06 -11.37
N SER A 70 -11.02 1.55 -10.58
CA SER A 70 -12.42 1.61 -11.03
C SER A 70 -12.60 2.75 -12.04
N GLY A 71 -12.89 2.38 -13.28
CA GLY A 71 -13.53 3.23 -14.29
C GLY A 71 -15.05 3.05 -14.26
#